data_AF-A0A7G7WCQ3-F1
#
_entry.id   AF-A0A7G7WCQ3-F1
#
_cell.length_a   1.000
_cell.length_b   1.000
_cell.length_c   1.000
_cell.angle_alpha   90.00
_cell.angle_beta   90.00
_cell.angle_gamma   90.00
#
_symmetry.space_group_name_H-M   'P 1'
#
loop_
_entity.id
_entity.type
_entity.pdbx_description
1 polymer ?
#
loop_
_entity_poly.entity_id
_entity_poly.type
_entity_poly.pdbx_seq_one_letter_code
_entity_poly.pdbx_strand_id
1 'polypeptide(L)'
;MEQAGKTPKTPEQRADHAAQRLAKELGLSAAQTAQVRELHIVRYKEMEAKRAQLATTDKTQRHQAMKAGKERYEAQLKQILSAEQYTKYAQLRAEKAEKHKGHRKAKG
;
A
#
# COMPACT_ATOMS: atom_id res chain seq x y z
N MET A 1 -16.54 23.07 -18.49
CA MET A 1 -15.79 22.81 -17.25
C MET A 1 -14.59 21.95 -17.61
N GLU A 2 -13.44 22.59 -17.75
CA GLU A 2 -12.16 21.96 -18.08
C GLU A 2 -11.77 21.03 -16.94
N GLN A 3 -11.78 19.72 -17.18
CA GLN A 3 -11.29 18.74 -16.22
C GLN A 3 -9.78 18.90 -16.16
N ALA A 4 -9.28 19.76 -15.25
CA ALA A 4 -7.87 19.92 -14.96
C ALA A 4 -7.26 18.53 -14.72
N GLY A 5 -6.50 18.07 -15.71
CA GLY A 5 -5.84 16.77 -15.73
C GLY A 5 -4.88 16.69 -14.56
N LYS A 6 -5.28 15.99 -13.49
CA LYS A 6 -4.38 15.61 -12.40
C LYS A 6 -3.29 14.74 -13.03
N THR A 7 -2.11 15.31 -13.22
CA THR A 7 -0.90 14.57 -13.61
C THR A 7 -0.82 13.31 -12.75
N PRO A 8 -0.63 12.12 -13.35
CA PRO A 8 -0.51 10.91 -12.57
C PRO A 8 0.67 11.07 -11.61
N LYS A 9 0.37 11.06 -10.30
CA LYS A 9 1.42 11.15 -9.26
C LYS A 9 2.49 10.10 -9.55
N THR A 10 3.75 10.50 -9.53
CA THR A 10 4.88 9.58 -9.73
C THR A 10 4.93 8.54 -8.59
N PRO A 11 5.57 7.37 -8.80
CA PRO A 11 5.80 6.39 -7.74
C PRO A 11 6.41 6.99 -6.48
N GLU A 12 7.34 7.93 -6.64
CA GLU A 12 8.02 8.63 -5.56
C GLU A 12 7.04 9.49 -4.76
N GLN A 13 6.18 10.28 -5.43
CA GLN A 13 5.17 11.09 -4.76
C GLN A 13 4.13 10.25 -4.02
N ARG A 14 3.74 9.10 -4.59
CA ARG A 14 2.82 8.16 -3.94
C ARG A 14 3.46 7.52 -2.72
N ALA A 15 4.72 7.10 -2.85
CA ALA A 15 5.49 6.50 -1.77
C ALA A 15 5.70 7.48 -0.62
N ASP A 16 6.02 8.73 -0.93
CA ASP A 16 6.20 9.78 0.06
C ASP A 16 4.93 9.99 0.89
N HIS A 17 3.79 10.20 0.21
CA HIS A 17 2.51 10.37 0.89
C HIS A 17 2.11 9.13 1.71
N ALA A 18 2.34 7.92 1.19
CA ALA A 18 2.05 6.68 1.90
C ALA A 18 2.93 6.51 3.15
N ALA A 19 4.23 6.80 3.05
CA ALA A 19 5.17 6.74 4.15
C ALA A 19 4.86 7.79 5.22
N GLN A 20 4.61 9.05 4.83
CA GLN A 20 4.24 10.12 5.77
C GLN A 20 2.94 9.81 6.52
N ARG A 21 1.95 9.25 5.82
CA ARG A 21 0.71 8.83 6.46
C ARG A 21 0.96 7.70 7.47
N LEU A 22 1.74 6.69 7.09
CA LEU A 22 2.08 5.59 7.99
C LEU A 22 2.88 6.09 9.19
N ALA A 23 3.78 7.06 8.98
CA ALA A 23 4.52 7.75 10.03
C ALA A 23 3.61 8.41 11.05
N LYS A 24 2.56 9.12 10.58
CA LYS A 24 1.56 9.73 11.47
C LYS A 24 0.68 8.69 12.17
N GLU A 25 0.23 7.67 11.45
CA GLU A 25 -0.66 6.64 12.01
C GLU A 25 0.07 5.76 13.05
N LEU A 26 1.35 5.43 12.83
CA LEU A 26 2.14 4.51 13.66
C LEU A 26 3.17 5.18 14.57
N GLY A 27 3.40 6.49 14.43
CA GLY A 27 4.48 7.19 15.13
C GLY A 27 5.87 6.70 14.69
N LEU A 28 6.12 6.65 13.37
CA LEU A 28 7.43 6.21 12.85
C LEU A 28 8.49 7.30 13.02
N SER A 29 9.73 6.88 13.28
CA SER A 29 10.87 7.80 13.26
C SER A 29 11.20 8.25 11.83
N ALA A 30 12.04 9.30 11.70
CA ALA A 30 12.50 9.76 10.39
C ALA A 30 13.23 8.66 9.60
N ALA A 31 14.07 7.87 10.28
CA ALA A 31 14.77 6.74 9.66
C ALA A 31 13.80 5.64 9.19
N GLN A 32 12.85 5.24 10.05
CA GLN A 32 11.82 4.26 9.69
C GLN A 32 10.95 4.76 8.52
N THR A 33 10.61 6.04 8.52
CA THR A 33 9.81 6.66 7.46
C THR A 33 10.55 6.64 6.12
N ALA A 34 11.86 6.92 6.11
CA ALA A 34 12.68 6.83 4.91
C ALA A 34 12.71 5.40 4.34
N GLN A 35 12.92 4.40 5.20
CA GLN A 35 12.91 2.99 4.78
C GLN A 35 11.54 2.54 4.25
N VAL A 36 10.44 2.95 4.89
CA VAL A 36 9.07 2.68 4.40
C VAL A 36 8.82 3.37 3.05
N ARG A 37 9.35 4.58 2.86
CA ARG A 37 9.25 5.31 1.59
C ARG A 37 9.95 4.54 0.47
N GLU A 38 11.19 4.10 0.68
CA GLU A 38 11.91 3.29 -0.31
C GLU A 38 11.18 1.99 -0.64
N LEU A 39 10.68 1.29 0.37
CA LEU A 39 9.87 0.08 0.20
C LEU A 39 8.64 0.35 -0.68
N HIS A 40 7.95 1.47 -0.47
CA HIS A 40 6.83 1.87 -1.32
C HIS A 40 7.25 2.26 -2.74
N ILE A 41 8.39 2.93 -2.93
CA ILE A 41 8.90 3.27 -4.27
C ILE A 41 9.09 2.00 -5.10
N VAL A 42 9.81 1.01 -4.55
CA VAL A 42 10.06 -0.27 -5.23
C VAL A 42 8.74 -0.94 -5.58
N ARG A 43 7.83 -1.05 -4.60
CA ARG A 43 6.53 -1.67 -4.82
C ARG A 43 5.71 -0.96 -5.90
N TYR A 44 5.69 0.37 -5.92
CA TYR A 44 4.94 1.11 -6.93
C TYR A 44 5.57 0.97 -8.32
N LYS A 45 6.90 0.99 -8.43
CA LYS A 45 7.61 0.74 -9.69
C LYS A 45 7.33 -0.66 -10.23
N GLU A 46 7.37 -1.68 -9.38
CA GLU A 46 7.03 -3.05 -9.77
C GLU A 46 5.57 -3.16 -10.24
N MET A 47 4.64 -2.51 -9.54
CA MET A 47 3.23 -2.51 -9.90
C MET A 47 2.98 -1.77 -11.21
N GLU A 48 3.70 -0.68 -11.49
CA GLU A 48 3.62 0.03 -12.76
C GLU A 48 4.17 -0.81 -13.91
N ALA A 49 5.35 -1.43 -13.73
CA ALA A 49 5.94 -2.33 -14.71
C ALA A 49 5.03 -3.52 -15.03
N LYS A 50 4.36 -4.07 -14.02
CA LYS A 50 3.44 -5.22 -14.16
C LYS A 50 2.01 -4.80 -14.51
N ARG A 51 1.70 -3.50 -14.63
CA ARG A 51 0.31 -3.01 -14.76
C ARG A 51 -0.39 -3.58 -15.98
N ALA A 52 0.26 -3.55 -17.14
CA ALA A 52 -0.29 -4.08 -18.39
C ALA A 52 -0.44 -5.60 -18.33
N GLN A 53 0.54 -6.30 -17.78
CA GLN A 53 0.52 -7.75 -17.63
C GLN A 53 -0.61 -8.21 -16.69
N LEU A 54 -0.80 -7.53 -15.55
CA LEU A 54 -1.86 -7.85 -14.59
C LEU A 54 -3.26 -7.54 -15.12
N ALA A 55 -3.39 -6.71 -16.16
CA ALA A 55 -4.67 -6.42 -16.80
C ALA A 55 -5.16 -7.57 -17.69
N THR A 56 -4.23 -8.33 -18.29
CA THR A 56 -4.53 -9.48 -19.16
C THR A 56 -4.41 -10.83 -18.45
N THR A 57 -3.96 -10.84 -17.18
CA THR A 57 -3.79 -12.04 -16.38
C THR A 57 -5.13 -12.54 -15.81
N ASP A 58 -5.31 -13.86 -15.73
CA ASP A 58 -6.48 -14.47 -15.10
C ASP A 58 -6.71 -13.96 -13.67
N LYS A 59 -7.98 -13.88 -13.26
CA LYS A 59 -8.36 -13.34 -11.94
C LYS A 59 -7.69 -14.09 -10.79
N THR A 60 -7.54 -15.41 -10.90
CA THR A 60 -6.92 -16.27 -9.89
C THR A 60 -5.43 -16.01 -9.80
N GLN A 61 -4.74 -15.99 -10.93
CA GLN A 61 -3.30 -15.70 -11.00
C GLN A 61 -3.00 -14.28 -10.51
N ARG A 62 -3.82 -13.29 -10.88
CA ARG A 62 -3.72 -11.93 -10.37
C ARG A 62 -3.88 -11.88 -8.86
N HIS A 63 -4.83 -12.65 -8.30
CA HIS A 63 -5.02 -12.71 -6.85
C HIS A 63 -3.79 -13.31 -6.14
N GLN A 64 -3.24 -14.41 -6.66
CA GLN A 64 -2.03 -15.04 -6.12
C GLN A 64 -0.83 -14.09 -6.17
N ALA A 65 -0.60 -13.41 -7.31
CA ALA A 65 0.48 -12.44 -7.45
C ALA A 65 0.35 -11.29 -6.44
N MET A 66 -0.86 -10.77 -6.25
CA MET A 66 -1.14 -9.71 -5.27
C MET A 66 -0.97 -10.19 -3.83
N LYS A 67 -1.33 -11.45 -3.52
CA LYS A 67 -1.11 -12.06 -2.21
C LYS A 67 0.39 -12.18 -1.91
N ALA A 68 1.17 -12.74 -2.83
CA ALA A 68 2.61 -12.88 -2.68
C ALA A 68 3.30 -11.51 -2.52
N GLY A 69 2.90 -10.51 -3.31
CA GLY A 69 3.41 -9.14 -3.17
C GLY A 69 3.06 -8.51 -1.82
N LYS A 70 1.86 -8.80 -1.28
CA LYS A 70 1.46 -8.37 0.06
C LYS A 70 2.31 -9.03 1.15
N GLU A 71 2.53 -10.34 1.07
CA GLU A 71 3.33 -11.09 2.06
C GLU A 71 4.78 -10.60 2.10
N ARG A 72 5.40 -10.39 0.92
CA ARG A 72 6.75 -9.80 0.83
C ARG A 72 6.82 -8.41 1.46
N TYR A 73 5.85 -7.56 1.14
CA TYR A 73 5.77 -6.21 1.71
C TYR A 73 5.59 -6.27 3.24
N GLU A 74 4.74 -7.15 3.76
CA GLU A 74 4.53 -7.30 5.21
C GLU A 74 5.79 -7.80 5.92
N ALA A 75 6.53 -8.74 5.31
CA ALA A 75 7.80 -9.21 5.85
C ALA A 75 8.83 -8.08 5.94
N GLN A 76 9.01 -7.30 4.87
CA GLN A 76 9.92 -6.15 4.86
C GLN A 76 9.49 -5.06 5.83
N LEU A 77 8.19 -4.78 5.90
CA LEU A 77 7.64 -3.80 6.84
C LEU A 77 7.87 -4.22 8.29
N LYS A 78 7.74 -5.51 8.63
CA LYS A 78 8.01 -6.04 9.97
C LYS A 78 9.47 -5.93 10.39
N GLN A 79 10.42 -5.82 9.44
CA GLN A 79 11.83 -5.55 9.75
C GLN A 79 12.10 -4.08 10.06
N ILE A 80 11.28 -3.17 9.51
CA ILE A 80 11.41 -1.72 9.70
C ILE A 80 10.64 -1.25 10.94
N LEU A 81 9.47 -1.85 11.19
CA LEU A 81 8.58 -1.51 12.30
C LEU A 81 8.94 -2.29 13.57
N SER A 82 8.74 -1.65 14.72
CA SER A 82 8.73 -2.37 15.99
C SER A 82 7.51 -3.29 16.11
N ALA A 83 7.54 -4.24 17.06
CA ALA A 83 6.43 -5.15 17.31
C ALA A 83 5.11 -4.40 17.64
N GLU A 84 5.21 -3.31 18.40
CA GLU A 84 4.07 -2.46 18.76
C GLU A 84 3.52 -1.71 17.55
N GLN A 85 4.40 -1.11 16.73
CA GLN A 85 4.03 -0.42 15.50
C GLN A 85 3.38 -1.39 14.49
N TYR A 86 3.89 -2.62 14.39
CA TYR A 86 3.31 -3.64 13.52
C TYR A 86 1.93 -4.10 14.00
N THR A 87 1.74 -4.25 15.31
CA THR A 87 0.43 -4.58 15.90
C THR A 87 -0.60 -3.51 15.56
N LYS A 88 -0.25 -2.23 15.74
CA LYS A 88 -1.11 -1.11 15.37
C LYS A 88 -1.39 -1.07 13.88
N TYR A 89 -0.40 -1.36 13.04
CA TYR A 89 -0.58 -1.49 11.59
C TYR A 89 -1.60 -2.58 11.23
N ALA A 90 -1.51 -3.76 11.86
CA ALA A 90 -2.43 -4.87 11.63
C ALA A 90 -3.87 -4.51 12.04
N GLN A 91 -4.04 -3.80 13.16
CA GLN A 91 -5.35 -3.29 13.60
C GLN A 91 -5.94 -2.30 12.59
N LEU A 92 -5.19 -1.27 12.19
CA LEU A 92 -5.61 -0.29 11.18
C LEU A 92 -5.99 -0.96 9.85
N ARG A 93 -5.28 -2.04 9.50
CA ARG A 93 -5.56 -2.87 8.33
C ARG A 93 -6.87 -3.64 8.45
N ALA A 94 -7.15 -4.23 9.61
CA ALA A 94 -8.41 -4.91 9.88
C ALA A 94 -9.58 -3.92 9.86
N GLU A 95 -9.46 -2.77 10.52
CA GLU A 95 -10.49 -1.72 10.52
C GLU A 95 -10.82 -1.21 9.11
N LYS A 96 -9.81 -0.98 8.27
CA LYS A 96 -10.03 -0.59 6.87
C LYS A 96 -10.76 -1.69 6.08
N ALA A 97 -10.42 -2.96 6.33
CA ALA A 97 -11.10 -4.09 5.68
C ALA A 97 -12.57 -4.16 6.09
N GLU A 98 -12.88 -3.98 7.37
CA GLU A 98 -14.25 -3.97 7.88
C GLU A 98 -15.05 -2.78 7.33
N LYS A 99 -14.47 -1.57 7.30
CA LYS A 99 -15.10 -0.39 6.67
C LYS A 99 -15.41 -0.63 5.19
N HIS A 100 -14.50 -1.26 4.45
CA HIS A 100 -14.73 -1.62 3.04
C HIS A 100 -15.85 -2.65 2.87
N LYS A 101 -15.97 -3.64 3.77
CA LYS A 101 -17.08 -4.61 3.76
C LYS A 101 -18.42 -3.93 4.05
N GLY A 102 -18.46 -3.02 5.04
CA GLY A 102 -19.66 -2.26 5.39
C GLY A 102 -20.18 -1.40 4.23
N HIS A 103 -19.29 -0.67 3.54
CA HIS A 103 -19.66 0.11 2.35
C HIS A 103 -20.12 -0.73 1.17
N ARG A 104 -19.60 -1.96 1.02
CA ARG A 104 -20.02 -2.89 -0.03
C ARG A 104 -21.41 -3.50 0.24
N LYS A 105 -21.78 -3.68 1.51
CA LYS A 105 -23.14 -4.10 1.91
C LYS A 105 -24.18 -2.98 1.80
N ALA A 106 -23.78 -1.72 1.95
CA ALA A 106 -24.69 -0.57 1.84
C ALA A 106 -24.97 -0.12 0.39
N LYS A 107 -24.25 -0.66 -0.59
CA LYS A 107 -24.36 -0.31 -2.03
C LYS A 107 -24.80 -1.46 -2.93
N GLY A 108 -25.09 -2.63 -2.36
CA GLY A 108 -25.64 -3.79 -3.08
C GLY A 108 -27.00 -4.13 -2.47
#